data_AF-A0A965MP72-F1
#
_entry.id   AF-A0A965MP72-F1
#
_cell.length_a   1.000
_cell.length_b   1.000
_cell.length_c   1.000
_cell.angle_alpha   90.00
_cell.angle_beta   90.00
_cell.angle_gamma   90.00
#
_symmetry.space_group_name_H-M   'P 1'
#
loop_
_entity.id
_entity.type
_entity.pdbx_description
1 polymer ?
#
loop_
_entity_poly.entity_id
_entity_poly.type
_entity_poly.pdbx_seq_one_letter_code
_entity_poly.pdbx_strand_id
1 'polypeptide(L)'
;MLPGDLPPQRLYVVPSWPSTPPGWQADLINQSSGLPPSMPRTAHFLTQVEWAWSPMHNRIDAYYLSLSTHRDRHVLWVCHFDDERWRFVDHRIVASAPRSGLQGADAAILLLQAFWANEAAGDMELDRPHWINEPGLLSVGQLKEIYRRVWPPEVPQGKGSKRKINR
;
A
#
# COMPACT_ATOMS: atom_id res chain seq x y z
N MET A 1 -28.40 1.25 -25.14
CA MET A 1 -27.52 1.96 -24.19
C MET A 1 -26.88 3.12 -24.93
N LEU A 2 -27.05 4.33 -24.41
CA LEU A 2 -26.39 5.54 -24.92
C LEU A 2 -25.06 5.74 -24.17
N PRO A 3 -24.07 6.44 -24.75
CA PRO A 3 -22.80 6.73 -24.07
C PRO A 3 -22.96 7.46 -22.72
N GLY A 4 -24.07 8.18 -22.51
CA GLY A 4 -24.41 8.86 -21.25
C GLY A 4 -24.99 7.96 -20.16
N ASP A 5 -25.32 6.71 -20.48
CA ASP A 5 -25.83 5.72 -19.51
C ASP A 5 -24.68 4.98 -18.79
N LEU A 6 -23.43 5.22 -19.20
CA LEU A 6 -22.25 4.65 -18.57
C LEU A 6 -21.77 5.57 -17.43
N PRO A 7 -21.41 5.02 -16.26
CA PRO A 7 -20.82 5.83 -15.20
C PRO A 7 -19.58 6.55 -15.75
N PRO A 8 -19.41 7.86 -15.45
CA PRO A 8 -18.30 8.64 -15.98
C PRO A 8 -16.96 8.00 -15.59
N GLN A 9 -16.17 7.62 -16.59
CA GLN A 9 -14.84 7.06 -16.37
C GLN A 9 -13.92 8.14 -15.81
N ARG A 10 -13.49 7.99 -14.56
CA ARG A 10 -12.46 8.83 -13.96
C ARG A 10 -11.09 8.36 -14.45
N LEU A 11 -10.49 9.12 -15.36
CA LEU A 11 -9.09 8.93 -15.75
C LEU A 11 -8.19 9.47 -14.63
N TYR A 12 -7.27 8.63 -14.16
CA TYR A 12 -6.25 9.03 -13.20
C TYR A 12 -4.91 9.07 -13.93
N VAL A 13 -4.21 10.20 -13.84
CA VAL A 13 -2.85 10.31 -14.37
C VAL A 13 -1.98 9.28 -13.66
N VAL A 14 -1.28 8.44 -14.42
CA VAL A 14 -0.26 7.54 -13.90
C VAL A 14 0.98 8.40 -13.64
N PRO A 15 1.35 8.65 -12.38
CA PRO A 15 2.48 9.51 -12.08
C PRO A 15 3.80 8.80 -12.37
N SER A 16 4.86 9.59 -12.55
CA SER A 16 6.23 9.07 -12.54
C SER A 16 6.48 8.28 -11.25
N TRP A 17 7.04 7.08 -11.39
CA TRP A 17 7.30 6.21 -10.25
C TRP A 17 8.65 6.50 -9.61
N PRO A 18 8.77 6.52 -8.27
CA PRO A 18 10.06 6.74 -7.62
C PRO A 18 11.05 5.63 -7.97
N SER A 19 12.29 6.02 -8.24
CA SER A 19 13.40 5.07 -8.37
C SER A 19 13.86 4.65 -6.99
N THR A 20 14.07 3.35 -6.79
CA THR A 20 14.66 2.83 -5.55
C THR A 20 16.14 3.20 -5.48
N PRO A 21 16.61 3.90 -4.43
CA PRO A 21 18.03 4.21 -4.28
C PRO A 21 18.87 2.93 -4.19
N PRO A 22 20.13 2.93 -4.65
CA PRO A 22 21.02 1.79 -4.52
C PRO A 22 21.15 1.32 -3.06
N GLY A 23 20.96 0.04 -2.80
CA GLY A 23 21.04 -0.55 -1.45
C GLY A 23 19.89 -0.16 -0.52
N TRP A 24 18.85 0.52 -1.00
CA TRP A 24 17.66 0.81 -0.22
C TRP A 24 16.81 -0.46 -0.06
N GLN A 25 16.43 -0.75 1.18
CA GLN A 25 15.50 -1.83 1.51
C GLN A 25 14.58 -1.37 2.65
N ALA A 26 13.32 -1.79 2.57
CA ALA A 26 12.39 -1.63 3.68
C ALA A 26 12.64 -2.75 4.71
N ASP A 27 12.87 -2.34 5.94
CA ASP A 27 12.87 -3.23 7.10
C ASP A 27 11.42 -3.42 7.53
N LEU A 28 10.87 -4.57 7.20
CA LEU A 28 9.55 -5.02 7.63
C LEU A 28 9.70 -5.70 8.99
N ILE A 29 8.74 -5.49 9.91
CA ILE A 29 8.72 -5.96 11.32
C ILE A 29 9.17 -4.91 12.36
N ASN A 30 8.53 -5.02 13.52
CA ASN A 30 8.39 -4.07 14.60
C ASN A 30 9.62 -4.05 15.53
N GLN A 31 10.12 -2.84 15.82
CA GLN A 31 11.12 -2.50 16.84
C GLN A 31 12.59 -2.82 16.54
N SER A 32 13.09 -2.42 15.36
CA SER A 32 14.51 -2.09 15.25
C SER A 32 14.86 -0.98 16.25
N SER A 33 16.04 -1.03 16.86
CA SER A 33 16.49 0.02 17.79
C SER A 33 16.45 1.41 17.13
N GLY A 34 16.04 2.43 17.90
CA GLY A 34 15.96 3.81 17.42
C GLY A 34 14.64 4.24 16.75
N LEU A 35 13.64 3.35 16.68
CA LEU A 35 12.29 3.72 16.24
C LEU A 35 11.51 4.46 17.35
N PRO A 36 10.58 5.38 17.00
CA PRO A 36 9.76 6.06 18.00
C PRO A 36 8.85 5.08 18.75
N PRO A 37 8.67 5.24 20.08
CA PRO A 37 7.83 4.34 20.88
C PRO A 37 6.32 4.53 20.62
N SER A 38 5.93 5.65 20.03
CA SER A 38 4.56 5.97 19.65
C SER A 38 4.55 6.84 18.40
N MET A 39 3.42 6.82 17.68
CA MET A 39 3.28 7.62 16.47
C MET A 39 3.36 9.11 16.83
N PRO A 40 4.32 9.86 16.25
CA PRO A 40 4.42 11.28 16.55
C PRO A 40 3.23 12.04 15.95
N ARG A 41 2.79 13.12 16.61
CA ARG A 41 1.72 14.00 16.10
C ARG A 41 2.04 14.64 14.74
N THR A 42 3.32 14.66 14.37
CA THR A 42 3.81 15.17 13.08
C THR A 42 3.83 14.10 11.99
N ALA A 43 3.32 12.89 12.24
CA ALA A 43 3.17 11.88 11.21
C ALA A 43 2.18 12.36 10.15
N HIS A 44 2.56 12.22 8.89
CA HIS A 44 1.75 12.63 7.75
C HIS A 44 0.81 11.49 7.35
N PHE A 45 -0.49 11.79 7.28
CA PHE A 45 -1.47 10.85 6.77
C PHE A 45 -1.21 10.53 5.29
N LEU A 46 -1.15 9.25 4.95
CA LEU A 46 -0.87 8.76 3.60
C LEU A 46 -2.14 8.44 2.84
N THR A 47 -2.99 7.60 3.44
CA THR A 47 -4.23 7.09 2.86
C THR A 47 -4.99 6.29 3.90
N GLN A 48 -6.31 6.16 3.70
CA GLN A 48 -7.15 5.15 4.31
C GLN A 48 -7.69 4.21 3.23
N VAL A 49 -7.66 2.91 3.49
CA VAL A 49 -8.16 1.88 2.57
C VAL A 49 -9.00 0.85 3.31
N GLU A 50 -9.77 0.09 2.55
CA GLU A 50 -10.67 -0.91 3.10
C GLU A 50 -10.65 -2.22 2.31
N TRP A 51 -10.68 -3.31 3.07
CA TRP A 51 -11.03 -4.63 2.60
C TRP A 51 -12.41 -4.99 3.12
N ALA A 52 -13.33 -5.37 2.23
CA ALA A 52 -14.70 -5.73 2.59
C ALA A 52 -15.07 -7.05 1.94
N TRP A 53 -14.75 -8.15 2.62
CA TRP A 53 -15.04 -9.49 2.14
C TRP A 53 -16.50 -9.89 2.41
N SER A 54 -17.07 -9.43 3.52
CA SER A 54 -18.49 -9.58 3.85
C SER A 54 -18.91 -8.52 4.89
N PRO A 55 -20.22 -8.32 5.15
CA PRO A 55 -20.69 -7.37 6.16
C PRO A 55 -20.10 -7.56 7.57
N MET A 56 -19.74 -8.79 7.95
CA MET A 56 -19.12 -9.11 9.25
C MET A 56 -17.63 -9.44 9.11
N HIS A 57 -17.02 -9.20 7.93
CA HIS A 57 -15.61 -9.46 7.69
C HIS A 57 -15.02 -8.37 6.80
N ASN A 58 -14.55 -7.30 7.46
CA ASN A 58 -13.87 -6.19 6.84
C ASN A 58 -12.62 -5.80 7.64
N ARG A 59 -11.77 -4.98 7.02
CA ARG A 59 -10.59 -4.35 7.62
C ARG A 59 -10.51 -2.95 7.06
N ILE A 60 -10.39 -1.94 7.92
CA ILE A 60 -10.12 -0.57 7.50
C ILE A 60 -8.83 -0.13 8.17
N ASP A 61 -7.88 0.30 7.35
CA ASP A 61 -6.57 0.74 7.83
C ASP A 61 -6.27 2.16 7.34
N ALA A 62 -5.71 2.96 8.23
CA ALA A 62 -5.13 4.26 7.95
C ALA A 62 -3.61 4.18 8.08
N TYR A 63 -2.90 4.68 7.06
CA TYR A 63 -1.44 4.66 7.01
C TYR A 63 -0.85 6.05 7.21
N TYR A 64 0.26 6.13 7.93
CA TYR A 64 0.97 7.38 8.21
C TYR A 64 2.48 7.24 8.01
N LEU A 65 3.13 8.32 7.62
CA LEU A 65 4.59 8.41 7.51
C LEU A 65 5.15 9.37 8.54
N SER A 66 6.12 8.92 9.33
CA SER A 66 6.93 9.80 10.15
C SER A 66 8.42 9.62 9.85
N LEU A 67 9.23 10.45 10.50
CA LEU A 67 10.65 10.19 10.63
C LEU A 67 10.91 9.43 11.95
N SER A 68 12.04 8.71 12.02
CA SER A 68 12.59 8.19 13.27
C SER A 68 13.02 9.32 14.21
N THR A 69 13.30 8.97 15.47
CA THR A 69 13.79 9.91 16.49
C THR A 69 15.06 10.65 16.02
N HIS A 70 15.96 9.94 15.35
CA HIS A 70 17.21 10.49 14.81
C HIS A 70 17.06 11.10 13.40
N ARG A 71 15.86 11.06 12.81
CA ARG A 71 15.54 11.59 11.47
C ARG A 71 16.38 11.00 10.33
N ASP A 72 16.94 9.83 10.54
CA ASP A 72 17.75 9.05 9.59
C ASP A 72 16.92 8.03 8.82
N ARG A 73 15.70 7.74 9.30
CA ARG A 73 14.77 6.77 8.71
C ARG A 73 13.38 7.34 8.51
N HIS A 74 12.71 6.86 7.48
CA HIS A 74 11.27 6.96 7.28
C HIS A 74 10.59 5.79 7.98
N VAL A 75 9.45 6.03 8.64
CA VAL A 75 8.72 5.05 9.45
C VAL A 75 7.27 5.03 9.02
N LEU A 76 6.80 3.86 8.59
CA LEU A 76 5.43 3.60 8.18
C LEU A 76 4.64 3.07 9.37
N TRP A 77 3.54 3.75 9.67
CA TRP A 77 2.59 3.38 10.70
C TRP A 77 1.29 2.90 10.07
N VAL A 78 0.65 1.95 10.74
CA VAL A 78 -0.74 1.56 10.49
C VAL A 78 -1.56 1.86 11.74
N CYS A 79 -2.78 2.35 11.53
CA CYS A 79 -3.83 2.41 12.55
C CYS A 79 -5.02 1.62 12.02
N HIS A 80 -5.49 0.64 12.77
CA HIS A 80 -6.61 -0.20 12.39
C HIS A 80 -7.91 0.40 12.94
N PHE A 81 -8.99 0.37 12.17
CA PHE A 81 -10.30 0.77 12.66
C PHE A 81 -10.93 -0.36 13.46
N ASP A 82 -11.25 -0.09 14.72
CA ASP A 82 -11.98 -0.98 15.62
C ASP A 82 -13.48 -0.68 15.49
N ASP A 83 -14.22 -1.64 14.95
CA ASP A 83 -15.65 -1.56 14.68
C ASP A 83 -16.52 -1.69 15.95
N GLU A 84 -16.02 -2.35 16.99
CA GLU A 84 -16.66 -2.38 18.31
C GLU A 84 -16.59 -1.01 18.99
N ARG A 85 -15.43 -0.35 18.91
CA ARG A 85 -15.19 0.94 19.57
C ARG A 85 -15.43 2.15 18.68
N TRP A 86 -15.72 1.93 17.40
CA TRP A 86 -15.94 2.97 16.40
C TRP A 86 -14.81 4.01 16.31
N ARG A 87 -13.55 3.55 16.35
CA ARG A 87 -12.39 4.44 16.27
C ARG A 87 -11.14 3.73 15.76
N PHE A 88 -10.20 4.50 15.24
CA PHE A 88 -8.87 3.99 14.96
C PHE A 88 -8.10 3.69 16.26
N VAL A 89 -7.48 2.52 16.30
CA VAL A 89 -6.66 1.99 17.39
C VAL A 89 -5.35 1.42 16.85
N ASP A 90 -4.51 0.90 17.75
CA ASP A 90 -3.33 0.09 17.43
C ASP A 90 -2.36 0.73 16.44
N HIS A 91 -1.82 1.88 16.84
CA HIS A 91 -0.75 2.59 16.14
C HIS A 91 0.53 1.73 16.14
N ARG A 92 0.74 0.95 15.07
CA ARG A 92 1.87 0.03 14.97
C ARG A 92 2.82 0.46 13.87
N ILE A 93 4.11 0.31 14.12
CA ILE A 93 5.13 0.41 13.06
C ILE A 93 5.10 -0.89 12.29
N VAL A 94 4.94 -0.78 10.97
CA VAL A 94 4.88 -1.94 10.08
C VAL A 94 6.08 -2.03 9.14
N ALA A 95 6.72 -0.89 8.86
CA ALA A 95 7.93 -0.83 8.07
C ALA A 95 8.76 0.41 8.42
N SER A 96 10.06 0.34 8.20
CA SER A 96 10.91 1.53 8.17
C SER A 96 11.99 1.39 7.10
N ALA A 97 12.57 2.50 6.65
CA ALA A 97 13.68 2.46 5.71
C ALA A 97 14.61 3.66 5.90
N PRO A 98 15.90 3.55 5.52
CA PRO A 98 16.80 4.69 5.48
C PRO A 98 16.24 5.83 4.63
N ARG A 99 16.54 7.07 5.00
CA ARG A 99 16.09 8.24 4.23
C ARG A 99 16.64 8.25 2.81
N SER A 100 17.92 7.94 2.62
CA SER A 100 18.60 7.84 1.32
C SER A 100 18.25 8.96 0.32
N GLY A 101 18.07 10.19 0.80
CA GLY A 101 17.68 11.35 -0.02
C GLY A 101 16.22 11.37 -0.51
N LEU A 102 15.41 10.36 -0.18
CA LEU A 102 14.01 10.28 -0.58
C LEU A 102 13.16 11.33 0.12
N GLN A 103 12.30 11.97 -0.67
CA GLN A 103 11.24 12.85 -0.18
C GLN A 103 10.08 12.03 0.40
N GLY A 104 9.21 12.69 1.18
CA GLY A 104 8.13 12.01 1.90
C GLY A 104 7.20 11.17 1.02
N ALA A 105 6.78 11.70 -0.13
CA ALA A 105 5.89 10.97 -1.04
C ALA A 105 6.55 9.72 -1.65
N ASP A 106 7.80 9.82 -2.10
CA ASP A 106 8.54 8.69 -2.68
C ASP A 106 8.82 7.60 -1.64
N ALA A 107 9.22 8.01 -0.43
CA ALA A 107 9.41 7.08 0.67
C ALA A 107 8.10 6.38 1.08
N ALA A 108 6.99 7.13 1.13
CA ALA A 108 5.67 6.58 1.42
C ALA A 108 5.25 5.53 0.38
N ILE A 109 5.46 5.80 -0.91
CA ILE A 109 5.16 4.86 -1.99
C ILE A 109 5.97 3.58 -1.82
N LEU A 110 7.29 3.68 -1.66
CA LEU A 110 8.17 2.50 -1.59
C LEU A 110 7.92 1.68 -0.33
N LEU A 111 7.71 2.32 0.83
CA LEU A 111 7.40 1.63 2.08
C LEU A 111 6.05 0.93 2.04
N LEU A 112 5.00 1.62 1.56
CA LEU A 112 3.65 1.04 1.49
C LEU A 112 3.60 -0.10 0.48
N GLN A 113 4.27 0.04 -0.67
CA GLN A 113 4.41 -1.05 -1.63
C GLN A 113 5.12 -2.25 -1.02
N ALA A 114 6.24 -2.05 -0.32
CA ALA A 114 6.99 -3.14 0.30
C ALA A 114 6.17 -3.86 1.38
N PHE A 115 5.47 -3.10 2.22
CA PHE A 115 4.60 -3.66 3.26
C PHE A 115 3.45 -4.48 2.67
N TRP A 116 2.70 -3.92 1.72
CA TRP A 116 1.61 -4.67 1.09
C TRP A 116 2.08 -5.85 0.25
N ALA A 117 3.24 -5.75 -0.42
CA ALA A 117 3.84 -6.90 -1.11
C ALA A 117 4.12 -8.05 -0.14
N ASN A 118 4.56 -7.74 1.08
CA ASN A 118 4.74 -8.74 2.12
C ASN A 118 3.42 -9.29 2.66
N GLU A 119 2.39 -8.46 2.86
CA GLU A 119 1.06 -8.96 3.26
C GLU A 119 0.41 -9.84 2.17
N ALA A 120 0.59 -9.49 0.90
CA ALA A 120 0.07 -10.24 -0.24
C ALA A 120 0.80 -11.59 -0.42
N ALA A 121 2.10 -11.65 -0.14
CA ALA A 121 2.89 -12.88 -0.26
C ALA A 121 2.91 -13.74 1.03
N GLY A 122 2.40 -13.20 2.14
CA GLY A 122 2.38 -13.89 3.44
C GLY A 122 1.27 -14.94 3.53
N ASP A 123 1.21 -15.61 4.69
CA ASP A 123 0.31 -16.75 4.94
C ASP A 123 -1.19 -16.46 4.79
N MET A 124 -1.57 -15.19 4.84
CA MET A 124 -2.96 -14.73 4.70
C MET A 124 -3.34 -14.42 3.24
N GLU A 125 -2.38 -14.42 2.32
CA GLU A 125 -2.55 -14.09 0.89
C GLU A 125 -3.50 -12.91 0.67
N LEU A 126 -3.22 -11.79 1.35
CA LEU A 126 -4.14 -10.68 1.40
C LEU A 126 -4.39 -10.13 -0.01
N ASP A 127 -5.65 -10.11 -0.46
CA ASP A 127 -6.02 -9.48 -1.73
C ASP A 127 -5.87 -7.95 -1.66
N ARG A 128 -5.94 -7.29 -2.80
CA ARG A 128 -5.92 -5.83 -2.92
C ARG A 128 -7.06 -5.20 -2.12
N PRO A 129 -6.86 -4.00 -1.52
CA PRO A 129 -7.97 -3.23 -0.98
C PRO A 129 -9.09 -3.02 -2.01
N HIS A 130 -10.33 -3.14 -1.56
CA HIS A 130 -11.52 -2.95 -2.39
C HIS A 130 -11.82 -1.46 -2.59
N TRP A 131 -11.52 -0.64 -1.57
CA TRP A 131 -11.73 0.81 -1.63
C TRP A 131 -10.54 1.62 -1.11
N ILE A 132 -10.37 2.79 -1.73
CA ILE A 132 -9.60 3.91 -1.19
C ILE A 132 -10.63 4.84 -0.60
N ASN A 133 -10.70 4.88 0.73
CA ASN A 133 -11.70 5.67 1.46
C ASN A 133 -11.30 7.14 1.51
N GLU A 134 -10.03 7.42 1.78
CA GLU A 134 -9.52 8.78 1.85
C GLU A 134 -8.08 8.84 1.33
N PRO A 135 -7.78 9.62 0.27
CA PRO A 135 -6.41 9.90 -0.12
C PRO A 135 -5.80 10.97 0.81
N GLY A 136 -4.53 10.78 1.18
CA GLY A 136 -3.75 11.76 1.95
C GLY A 136 -2.58 12.28 1.11
N LEU A 137 -1.36 12.12 1.64
CA LEU A 137 -0.13 12.41 0.89
C LEU A 137 -0.04 11.63 -0.43
N LEU A 138 -0.63 10.44 -0.49
CA LEU A 138 -0.68 9.64 -1.71
C LEU A 138 -1.99 9.88 -2.46
N SER A 139 -1.86 10.25 -3.74
CA SER A 139 -2.99 10.37 -4.64
C SER A 139 -3.58 9.00 -5.01
N VAL A 140 -4.85 8.99 -5.44
CA VAL A 140 -5.52 7.78 -5.96
C VAL A 140 -4.74 7.15 -7.12
N GLY A 141 -4.09 7.96 -7.97
CA GLY A 141 -3.26 7.45 -9.08
C GLY A 141 -2.03 6.69 -8.58
N GLN A 142 -1.33 7.22 -7.57
CA GLN A 142 -0.19 6.55 -6.94
C GLN A 142 -0.63 5.24 -6.27
N LEU A 143 -1.74 5.27 -5.52
CA LEU A 143 -2.28 4.08 -4.84
C LEU A 143 -2.66 2.98 -5.83
N LYS A 144 -3.30 3.33 -6.95
CA LYS A 144 -3.63 2.37 -8.01
C LYS A 144 -2.39 1.78 -8.68
N GLU A 145 -1.32 2.53 -8.82
CA GLU A 145 -0.06 2.00 -9.36
C GLU A 145 0.66 1.12 -8.32
N ILE A 146 0.59 1.43 -7.01
CA ILE A 146 1.02 0.49 -5.96
C ILE A 146 0.23 -0.83 -6.11
N TYR A 147 -1.09 -0.74 -6.23
CA TYR A 147 -1.95 -1.92 -6.38
C TYR A 147 -1.54 -2.79 -7.56
N ARG A 148 -1.28 -2.20 -8.73
CA ARG A 148 -0.87 -2.93 -9.94
C ARG A 148 0.47 -3.64 -9.78
N ARG A 149 1.36 -3.11 -8.93
CA ARG A 149 2.69 -3.68 -8.65
C ARG A 149 2.64 -4.80 -7.62
N VAL A 150 1.77 -4.68 -6.62
CA VAL A 150 1.60 -5.68 -5.58
C VAL A 150 0.72 -6.84 -6.04
N TRP A 151 -0.43 -6.52 -6.66
CA TRP A 151 -1.41 -7.48 -7.20
C TRP A 151 -1.50 -7.31 -8.72
N PRO A 152 -0.53 -7.83 -9.49
CA PRO A 152 -0.57 -7.75 -10.93
C PRO A 152 -1.79 -8.51 -11.47
N PRO A 153 -2.46 -8.01 -12.52
CA PRO A 153 -3.53 -8.77 -13.16
C PRO A 153 -2.97 -10.09 -13.68
N GLU A 154 -3.73 -11.18 -13.54
CA GLU A 154 -3.37 -12.47 -14.13
C GLU A 154 -3.11 -12.27 -15.63
N VAL A 155 -1.89 -12.59 -16.07
CA VAL A 155 -1.59 -12.65 -17.50
C VAL A 155 -2.27 -13.91 -18.02
N PRO A 156 -3.22 -13.83 -18.96
CA PRO A 156 -3.84 -15.02 -19.53
C PRO A 156 -2.74 -15.86 -20.15
N GLN A 157 -2.49 -17.06 -19.61
CA GLN A 157 -1.59 -18.00 -20.26
C GLN A 157 -2.18 -18.33 -21.63
N GLY A 158 -1.49 -17.91 -22.70
CA GLY A 158 -1.87 -18.23 -24.06
C GLY A 158 -2.08 -19.74 -24.18
N LYS A 159 -3.29 -20.16 -24.57
CA LYS A 159 -3.62 -21.56 -24.84
C LYS A 159 -2.52 -22.15 -25.72
N GLY A 160 -1.78 -23.12 -25.17
CA GLY A 160 -0.71 -23.82 -25.87
C GLY A 160 -1.21 -24.29 -27.23
N SER A 161 -0.57 -23.80 -28.29
CA SER A 161 -0.76 -24.28 -29.65
C SER A 161 -0.52 -25.78 -29.68
N LYS A 162 -1.59 -26.58 -29.78
CA LYS A 162 -1.51 -28.02 -30.06
C LYS A 162 -0.81 -28.17 -31.41
N ARG A 163 0.51 -28.43 -31.39
CA ARG A 163 1.20 -28.97 -32.57
C ARG A 163 0.61 -30.35 -32.82
N LYS A 164 -0.24 -30.46 -33.83
CA LYS A 164 -0.61 -31.75 -34.44
C LYS A 164 0.67 -32.36 -34.99
N ILE A 165 1.16 -33.41 -34.34
CA ILE A 165 2.15 -34.31 -34.91
C ILE A 165 1.33 -35.30 -35.75
N ASN A 166 1.42 -35.16 -37.07
CA ASN A 166 0.93 -36.19 -38.00
C ASN A 166 1.97 -37.32 -38.05
N ARG A 167 1.52 -38.55 -37.80
CA ARG A 167 2.14 -39.79 -38.30
C ARG A 167 1.06 -40.61 -38.97
#